data_AF-A0A8S9SV06-F1
#
_entry.id   AF-A0A8S9SV06-F1
#
_cell.length_a   1.000
_cell.length_b   1.000
_cell.length_c   1.000
_cell.angle_alpha   90.00
_cell.angle_beta   90.00
_cell.angle_gamma   90.00
#
_symmetry.space_group_name_H-M   'P 1'
#
loop_
_entity.id
_entity.type
_entity.pdbx_description
1 polymer ?
#
loop_
_entity_poly.entity_id
_entity_poly.type
_entity_poly.pdbx_seq_one_letter_code
_entity_poly.pdbx_strand_id
1 'polypeptide(L)'
;VAEPLRAMVMGAPLEDARHLAQRYDRIRQEAEAQATEVARRQAKARESQGHPDILTKLESAEAKLQDLKANMTTLGKEAASALSSVEDQQQKLTLERLISMVESERAYHQRVLQILDQLEGEMVSERQRIEAPTTPSSNADNMPPPPSYEEANGVFASHMHDTSTDSMGYFLGEVLFPYHGVTDVELSLTAGEYVVVRKV
;
A
#
# COMPACT_ATOMS: atom_id res chain seq x y z
N VAL A 1 -4.82 0.77 0.73
CA VAL A 1 -4.46 1.22 2.10
C VAL A 1 -3.84 2.62 2.12
N ALA A 2 -3.05 3.03 1.12
CA ALA A 2 -2.33 4.33 1.14
C ALA A 2 -3.14 5.59 0.74
N GLU A 3 -4.00 5.54 -0.29
CA GLU A 3 -4.86 6.68 -0.69
C GLU A 3 -5.61 7.35 0.48
N PRO A 4 -6.27 6.60 1.39
CA PRO A 4 -7.04 7.16 2.48
C PRO A 4 -6.21 7.87 3.57
N LEU A 5 -4.92 7.56 3.69
CA LEU A 5 -3.99 8.26 4.58
C LEU A 5 -3.60 9.62 4.01
N ARG A 6 -3.34 9.71 2.70
CA ARG A 6 -3.14 11.02 2.04
C ARG A 6 -4.36 11.92 2.21
N ALA A 7 -5.55 11.36 2.06
CA ALA A 7 -6.80 12.11 2.23
C ALA A 7 -7.04 12.61 3.67
N MET A 8 -6.53 11.91 4.69
CA MET A 8 -6.63 12.37 6.10
C MET A 8 -5.59 13.44 6.45
N VAL A 9 -4.40 13.39 5.84
CA VAL A 9 -3.32 14.36 6.08
C VAL A 9 -3.52 15.66 5.29
N MET A 10 -4.08 15.55 4.08
CA MET A 10 -4.39 16.65 3.17
C MET A 10 -5.88 16.99 3.15
N GLY A 11 -6.64 16.54 4.16
CA GLY A 11 -8.08 16.70 4.21
C GLY A 11 -8.48 18.10 4.64
N ALA A 12 -9.48 18.69 3.97
CA ALA A 12 -10.06 19.98 4.30
C ALA A 12 -10.35 20.19 5.81
N PRO A 13 -10.87 19.20 6.57
CA PRO A 13 -11.13 19.38 8.01
C PRO A 13 -9.87 19.68 8.85
N LEU A 14 -8.73 19.06 8.51
CA LEU A 14 -7.46 19.29 9.22
C LEU A 14 -6.85 20.65 8.82
N GLU A 15 -7.01 21.06 7.56
CA GLU A 15 -6.59 22.38 7.09
C GLU A 15 -7.41 23.50 7.75
N ASP A 16 -8.73 23.34 7.83
CA ASP A 16 -9.62 24.30 8.49
C ASP A 16 -9.31 24.43 9.99
N ALA A 17 -9.10 23.32 10.68
CA ALA A 17 -8.71 23.32 12.10
C ALA A 17 -7.36 24.03 12.32
N ARG A 18 -6.39 23.86 11.41
CA ARG A 18 -5.10 24.58 11.44
C ARG A 18 -5.29 26.08 11.22
N HIS A 19 -6.15 26.48 10.28
CA HIS A 19 -6.44 27.90 10.06
C HIS A 19 -7.09 28.55 11.29
N LEU A 20 -8.02 27.86 11.96
CA LEU A 20 -8.61 28.34 13.22
C LEU A 20 -7.55 28.50 14.31
N ALA A 21 -6.67 27.52 14.49
CA ALA A 21 -5.58 27.58 15.46
C ALA A 21 -4.62 28.74 15.19
N GLN A 22 -4.22 28.95 13.92
CA GLN A 22 -3.35 30.07 13.53
C GLN A 22 -4.01 31.42 13.78
N ARG A 23 -5.32 31.54 13.50
CA ARG A 23 -6.06 32.77 13.81
C ARG A 23 -6.15 33.00 15.31
N TYR A 24 -6.37 31.96 16.10
CA TYR A 24 -6.36 32.05 17.57
C TYR A 24 -5.01 32.56 18.08
N ASP A 25 -3.90 32.01 17.58
CA ASP A 25 -2.56 32.45 17.97
C ASP A 25 -2.30 33.92 17.62
N ARG A 26 -2.78 34.38 16.46
CA ARG A 26 -2.69 35.80 16.08
C ARG A 26 -3.46 36.69 17.05
N ILE A 27 -4.72 36.37 17.33
CA ILE A 27 -5.55 37.15 18.25
C ILE A 27 -4.98 37.12 19.68
N ARG A 28 -4.42 35.99 20.12
CA ARG A 28 -3.73 35.90 21.41
C ARG A 28 -2.54 36.84 21.48
N GLN A 29 -1.69 36.88 20.45
CA GLN A 29 -0.55 37.81 20.39
C GLN A 29 -1.00 39.27 20.36
N GLU A 30 -2.06 39.60 19.63
CA GLU A 30 -2.65 40.94 19.60
C GLU A 30 -3.21 41.34 20.98
N ALA A 31 -3.87 40.42 21.68
CA ALA A 31 -4.37 40.65 23.03
C ALA A 31 -3.23 40.87 24.04
N GLU A 32 -2.12 40.13 23.92
CA GLU A 32 -0.92 40.31 24.74
C GLU A 32 -0.27 41.67 24.49
N ALA A 33 -0.09 42.06 23.22
CA ALA A 33 0.42 43.38 22.86
C ALA A 33 -0.47 44.50 23.42
N GLN A 34 -1.79 44.38 23.26
CA GLN A 34 -2.73 45.36 23.78
C GLN A 34 -2.73 45.41 25.32
N ALA A 35 -2.53 44.28 26.01
CA ALA A 35 -2.39 44.24 27.46
C ALA A 35 -1.15 45.01 27.95
N THR A 36 -0.01 44.87 27.26
CA THR A 36 1.19 45.65 27.59
C THR A 36 0.96 47.15 27.39
N GLU A 37 0.22 47.52 26.36
CA GLU A 37 -0.08 48.92 26.06
C GLU A 37 -1.07 49.53 27.06
N VAL A 38 -2.06 48.75 27.53
CA VAL A 38 -2.93 49.14 28.64
C VAL A 38 -2.11 49.38 29.90
N ALA A 39 -1.23 48.45 30.28
CA ALA A 39 -0.36 48.61 31.46
C ALA A 39 0.50 49.89 31.38
N ARG A 40 1.06 50.18 30.20
CA ARG A 40 1.83 51.40 29.94
C ARG A 40 0.98 52.67 30.09
N ARG A 41 -0.25 52.67 29.57
CA ARG A 41 -1.18 53.81 29.72
C ARG A 41 -1.66 53.99 31.15
N GLN A 42 -1.89 52.91 31.89
CA GLN A 42 -2.24 52.95 33.31
C GLN A 42 -1.14 53.59 34.15
N ALA A 43 0.13 53.22 33.90
CA ALA A 43 1.27 53.85 34.57
C ALA A 43 1.32 55.37 34.28
N LYS A 44 1.19 55.75 33.01
CA LYS A 44 1.17 57.17 32.60
C LYS A 44 -0.01 57.95 33.17
N ALA A 45 -1.19 57.33 33.28
CA ALA A 45 -2.37 57.96 33.89
C ALA A 45 -2.14 58.28 35.38
N ARG A 46 -1.44 57.40 36.11
CA ARG A 46 -1.06 57.61 37.51
C ARG A 46 -0.05 58.75 37.66
N GLU A 47 0.95 58.83 36.78
CA GLU A 47 1.98 59.88 36.79
C GLU A 47 1.43 61.27 36.43
N SER A 48 0.46 61.33 35.52
CA SER A 48 -0.14 62.57 35.01
C SER A 48 -1.30 63.11 35.84
N GLN A 49 -1.46 62.65 37.09
CA GLN A 49 -2.54 63.05 38.02
C GLN A 49 -3.96 62.94 37.41
N GLY A 50 -4.19 61.98 36.52
CA GLY A 50 -5.52 61.77 35.94
C GLY A 50 -5.93 62.80 34.88
N HIS A 51 -4.99 63.29 34.08
CA HIS A 51 -5.32 64.15 32.94
C HIS A 51 -6.42 63.51 32.05
N PRO A 52 -7.51 64.24 31.73
CA PRO A 52 -8.71 63.67 31.09
C PRO A 52 -8.42 63.00 29.73
N ASP A 53 -7.54 63.59 28.90
CA ASP A 53 -7.13 62.99 27.62
C ASP A 53 -6.35 61.67 27.77
N ILE A 54 -5.69 61.45 28.90
CA ILE A 54 -4.93 60.22 29.15
C ILE A 54 -5.88 59.13 29.65
N LEU A 55 -6.87 59.49 30.48
CA LEU A 55 -7.94 58.60 30.94
C LEU A 55 -8.79 58.09 29.77
N THR A 56 -9.25 58.97 28.87
CA THR A 56 -10.04 58.56 27.70
C THR A 56 -9.27 57.61 26.77
N LYS A 57 -7.97 57.86 26.57
CA LYS A 57 -7.10 56.93 25.81
C LYS A 57 -6.91 55.60 26.52
N LEU A 58 -6.81 55.60 27.85
CA LEU A 58 -6.73 54.38 28.64
C LEU A 58 -8.03 53.57 28.52
N GLU A 59 -9.19 54.20 28.72
CA GLU A 59 -10.51 53.57 28.56
C GLU A 59 -10.67 52.95 27.16
N SER A 60 -10.27 53.67 26.10
CA SER A 60 -10.32 53.14 24.73
C SER A 60 -9.40 51.92 24.53
N ALA A 61 -8.25 51.89 25.21
CA ALA A 61 -7.31 50.78 25.14
C ALA A 61 -7.81 49.56 25.93
N GLU A 62 -8.47 49.79 27.07
CA GLU A 62 -9.11 48.76 27.88
C GLU A 62 -10.31 48.15 27.17
N ALA A 63 -11.15 48.96 26.51
CA ALA A 63 -12.25 48.48 25.69
C ALA A 63 -11.74 47.55 24.56
N LYS A 64 -10.73 47.99 23.81
CA LYS A 64 -10.09 47.14 22.77
C LYS A 64 -9.52 45.84 23.34
N LEU A 65 -8.95 45.87 24.54
CA LEU A 65 -8.45 44.66 25.20
C LEU A 65 -9.58 43.70 25.57
N GLN A 66 -10.72 44.22 26.02
CA GLN A 66 -11.91 43.39 26.30
C GLN A 66 -12.44 42.74 25.03
N ASP A 67 -12.53 43.49 23.93
CA ASP A 67 -12.96 42.97 22.63
C ASP A 67 -12.02 41.85 22.13
N LEU A 68 -10.71 42.07 22.21
CA LEU A 68 -9.70 41.06 21.83
C LEU A 68 -9.79 39.81 22.72
N LYS A 69 -10.05 39.95 24.02
CA LYS A 69 -10.27 38.81 24.92
C LYS A 69 -11.53 38.04 24.56
N ALA A 70 -12.64 38.73 24.28
CA ALA A 70 -13.87 38.08 23.84
C ALA A 70 -13.66 37.29 22.55
N ASN A 71 -13.00 37.89 21.55
CA ASN A 71 -12.64 37.23 20.30
C ASN A 71 -11.69 36.05 20.52
N MET A 72 -10.70 36.18 21.39
CA MET A 72 -9.79 35.09 21.74
C MET A 72 -10.52 33.90 22.35
N THR A 73 -11.48 34.15 23.26
CA THR A 73 -12.22 33.06 23.92
C THR A 73 -13.18 32.33 22.98
N THR A 74 -13.81 33.03 22.05
CA THR A 74 -14.71 32.43 21.05
C THR A 74 -13.91 31.60 20.05
N LEU A 75 -12.89 32.19 19.46
CA LEU A 75 -12.03 31.51 18.49
C LEU A 75 -11.24 30.35 19.11
N GLY A 76 -10.84 30.46 20.38
CA GLY A 76 -10.20 29.37 21.11
C GLY A 76 -11.10 28.15 21.30
N LYS A 77 -12.41 28.37 21.54
CA LYS A 77 -13.40 27.28 21.60
C LYS A 77 -13.60 26.63 20.23
N GLU A 78 -13.69 27.43 19.18
CA GLU A 78 -13.82 26.93 17.80
C GLU A 78 -12.60 26.09 17.39
N ALA A 79 -11.39 26.61 17.62
CA ALA A 79 -10.15 25.90 17.32
C ALA A 79 -10.04 24.59 18.11
N ALA A 80 -10.34 24.62 19.42
CA ALA A 80 -10.30 23.41 20.26
C ALA A 80 -11.32 22.37 19.81
N SER A 81 -12.56 22.79 19.53
CA SER A 81 -13.62 21.89 19.05
C SER A 81 -13.28 21.29 17.68
N ALA A 82 -12.74 22.08 16.76
CA ALA A 82 -12.38 21.62 15.43
C ALA A 82 -11.23 20.61 15.48
N LEU A 83 -10.17 20.89 16.27
CA LEU A 83 -9.05 19.98 16.44
C LEU A 83 -9.48 18.65 17.10
N SER A 84 -10.30 18.71 18.14
CA SER A 84 -10.83 17.49 18.80
C SER A 84 -11.66 16.64 17.84
N SER A 85 -12.54 17.27 17.05
CA SER A 85 -13.34 16.54 16.06
C SER A 85 -12.48 15.86 14.99
N VAL A 86 -11.38 16.52 14.57
CA VAL A 86 -10.45 15.93 13.62
C VAL A 86 -9.71 14.75 14.26
N GLU A 87 -9.24 14.88 15.50
CA GLU A 87 -8.60 13.78 16.22
C GLU A 87 -9.51 12.55 16.35
N ASP A 88 -10.76 12.74 16.79
CA ASP A 88 -11.74 11.67 16.93
C ASP A 88 -11.99 10.95 15.59
N GLN A 89 -12.13 11.73 14.52
CA GLN A 89 -12.30 11.19 13.17
C GLN A 89 -11.07 10.40 12.72
N GLN A 90 -9.86 10.93 12.96
CA GLN A 90 -8.62 10.26 12.59
C GLN A 90 -8.43 8.96 13.37
N GLN A 91 -8.69 8.94 14.68
CA GLN A 91 -8.60 7.73 15.51
C GLN A 91 -9.57 6.65 15.03
N LYS A 92 -10.85 7.01 14.80
CA LYS A 92 -11.87 6.07 14.31
C LYS A 92 -11.49 5.45 12.96
N LEU A 93 -11.13 6.28 11.98
CA LEU A 93 -10.77 5.80 10.65
C LEU A 93 -9.49 4.97 10.67
N THR A 94 -8.52 5.31 11.53
CA THR A 94 -7.30 4.53 11.68
C THR A 94 -7.60 3.14 12.23
N LEU A 95 -8.45 3.04 13.25
CA LEU A 95 -8.86 1.77 13.82
C LEU A 95 -9.57 0.88 12.79
N GLU A 96 -10.59 1.42 12.09
CA GLU A 96 -11.32 0.69 11.05
C GLU A 96 -10.38 0.13 9.96
N ARG A 97 -9.35 0.89 9.59
CA ARG A 97 -8.35 0.45 8.60
C ARG A 97 -7.42 -0.64 9.11
N LEU A 98 -6.97 -0.53 10.36
CA LEU A 98 -6.13 -1.56 10.98
C LEU A 98 -6.88 -2.89 11.04
N ILE A 99 -8.17 -2.84 11.42
CA ILE A 99 -9.04 -4.02 11.43
C ILE A 99 -9.12 -4.61 10.02
N SER A 100 -9.49 -3.79 9.02
CA SER A 100 -9.62 -4.26 7.64
C SER A 100 -8.32 -4.85 7.07
N MET A 101 -7.17 -4.25 7.40
CA MET A 101 -5.86 -4.75 6.98
C MET A 101 -5.58 -6.13 7.57
N VAL A 102 -5.75 -6.29 8.89
CA VAL A 102 -5.54 -7.56 9.59
C VAL A 102 -6.51 -8.64 9.07
N GLU A 103 -7.77 -8.28 8.84
CA GLU A 103 -8.76 -9.21 8.27
C GLU A 103 -8.39 -9.64 6.86
N SER A 104 -7.90 -8.72 6.02
CA SER A 104 -7.47 -9.04 4.67
C SER A 104 -6.22 -9.94 4.65
N GLU A 105 -5.28 -9.72 5.55
CA GLU A 105 -4.08 -10.55 5.70
C GLU A 105 -4.45 -11.95 6.20
N ARG A 106 -5.35 -12.03 7.18
CA ARG A 106 -5.90 -13.30 7.64
C ARG A 106 -6.59 -14.06 6.51
N ALA A 107 -7.43 -13.38 5.73
CA ALA A 107 -8.14 -13.99 4.60
C ALA A 107 -7.18 -14.46 3.50
N TYR A 108 -6.12 -13.69 3.22
CA TYR A 108 -5.07 -14.07 2.29
C TYR A 108 -4.38 -15.37 2.72
N HIS A 109 -3.90 -15.44 3.98
CA HIS A 109 -3.26 -16.65 4.48
C HIS A 109 -4.20 -17.86 4.52
N GLN A 110 -5.47 -17.66 4.89
CA GLN A 110 -6.47 -18.72 4.83
C GLN A 110 -6.66 -19.26 3.41
N ARG A 111 -6.66 -18.37 2.41
CA ARG A 111 -6.77 -18.78 1.01
C ARG A 111 -5.55 -19.53 0.52
N VAL A 112 -4.34 -19.11 0.91
CA VAL A 112 -3.10 -19.83 0.61
C VAL A 112 -3.13 -21.24 1.18
N LEU A 113 -3.55 -21.40 2.45
CA LEU A 113 -3.67 -22.72 3.07
C LEU A 113 -4.64 -23.63 2.32
N GLN A 114 -5.83 -23.12 1.95
CA GLN A 114 -6.81 -23.88 1.17
C GLN A 114 -6.27 -24.37 -0.18
N ILE A 115 -5.47 -23.55 -0.86
CA ILE A 115 -4.84 -23.93 -2.14
C ILE A 115 -3.81 -25.04 -1.91
N LEU A 116 -3.01 -24.94 -0.85
CA LEU A 116 -2.01 -25.95 -0.52
C LEU A 116 -2.65 -27.29 -0.13
N ASP A 117 -3.71 -27.28 0.67
CA ASP A 117 -4.46 -28.49 1.04
C ASP A 117 -5.05 -29.20 -0.19
N GLN A 118 -5.60 -28.43 -1.13
CA GLN A 118 -6.12 -28.97 -2.39
C GLN A 118 -4.99 -29.59 -3.24
N LEU A 119 -3.87 -28.87 -3.39
CA LEU A 119 -2.72 -29.34 -4.15
C LEU A 119 -2.15 -30.63 -3.55
N GLU A 120 -2.05 -30.72 -2.23
CA GLU A 120 -1.62 -31.96 -1.56
C GLU A 120 -2.55 -33.13 -1.91
N GLY A 121 -3.86 -32.93 -1.84
CA GLY A 121 -4.85 -33.96 -2.22
C GLY A 121 -4.72 -34.42 -3.68
N GLU A 122 -4.48 -33.47 -4.59
CA GLU A 122 -4.21 -33.76 -6.00
C GLU A 122 -2.90 -34.55 -6.19
N MET A 123 -1.82 -34.13 -5.52
CA MET A 123 -0.53 -34.82 -5.56
C MET A 123 -0.60 -36.25 -5.00
N VAL A 124 -1.33 -36.47 -3.91
CA VAL A 124 -1.53 -37.82 -3.33
C VAL A 124 -2.33 -38.70 -4.28
N SER A 125 -3.41 -38.18 -4.87
CA SER A 125 -4.23 -38.91 -5.84
C SER A 125 -3.43 -39.27 -7.11
N GLU A 126 -2.62 -38.33 -7.60
CA GLU A 126 -1.73 -38.55 -8.74
C GLU A 126 -0.67 -39.62 -8.42
N ARG A 127 -0.04 -39.55 -7.24
CA ARG A 127 0.90 -40.58 -6.78
C ARG A 127 0.26 -41.96 -6.72
N GLN A 128 -0.95 -42.07 -6.16
CA GLN A 128 -1.67 -43.35 -6.10
C GLN A 128 -2.02 -43.88 -7.50
N ARG A 129 -2.34 -43.00 -8.46
CA ARG A 129 -2.58 -43.40 -9.86
C ARG A 129 -1.33 -43.97 -10.52
N ILE A 130 -0.17 -43.36 -10.28
CA ILE A 130 1.13 -43.80 -10.82
C ILE A 130 1.60 -45.10 -10.14
N GLU A 131 1.42 -45.23 -8.82
CA GLU A 131 1.84 -46.40 -8.04
C GLU A 131 0.85 -47.57 -8.10
N ALA A 132 -0.35 -47.37 -8.67
CA ALA A 132 -1.30 -48.46 -8.88
C ALA A 132 -0.67 -49.54 -9.78
N PRO A 133 -0.69 -50.82 -9.39
CA PRO A 133 -0.13 -51.87 -10.22
C PRO A 133 -0.90 -51.93 -11.53
N THR A 134 -0.21 -51.74 -12.66
CA THR A 134 -0.72 -52.21 -13.95
C THR A 134 -1.04 -53.69 -13.78
N THR A 135 -2.32 -54.01 -13.80
CA THR A 135 -2.79 -55.39 -13.85
C THR A 135 -2.06 -56.08 -15.00
N PRO A 136 -1.41 -57.24 -14.77
CA PRO A 136 -0.83 -57.99 -15.87
C PRO A 136 -2.00 -58.52 -16.69
N SER A 137 -2.35 -57.81 -17.76
CA SER A 137 -3.14 -58.41 -18.83
C SER A 137 -2.32 -59.56 -19.36
N SER A 138 -2.75 -60.76 -19.01
CA SER A 138 -2.42 -62.04 -19.60
C SER A 138 -2.61 -61.97 -21.11
N ASN A 139 -1.61 -61.50 -21.85
CA ASN A 139 -1.52 -61.56 -23.32
C ASN A 139 -0.05 -61.41 -23.79
N ALA A 140 0.89 -61.95 -23.04
CA ALA A 140 2.33 -61.90 -23.34
C ALA A 140 2.77 -62.84 -24.49
N ASP A 141 1.86 -63.26 -25.38
CA ASP A 141 2.15 -64.33 -26.36
C ASP A 141 1.71 -64.03 -27.80
N ASN A 142 1.32 -62.80 -28.14
CA ASN A 142 0.95 -62.44 -29.52
C ASN A 142 1.33 -60.99 -29.89
N MET A 143 2.59 -60.62 -29.72
CA MET A 143 3.12 -59.41 -30.37
C MET A 143 4.20 -59.83 -31.38
N PRO A 144 4.00 -59.60 -32.70
CA PRO A 144 5.07 -59.83 -33.67
C PRO A 144 6.24 -58.88 -33.37
N PRO A 145 7.49 -59.33 -33.54
CA PRO A 145 8.65 -58.50 -33.25
C PRO A 145 8.63 -57.24 -34.13
N PRO A 146 9.06 -56.07 -33.60
CA PRO A 146 9.15 -54.86 -34.40
C PRO A 146 10.15 -55.05 -35.57
N PRO A 147 9.88 -54.45 -36.74
CA PRO A 147 10.75 -54.57 -37.91
C PRO A 147 12.14 -53.97 -37.64
N SER A 148 13.17 -54.57 -38.25
CA SER A 148 14.57 -54.12 -38.16
C SER A 148 14.74 -52.68 -38.68
N TYR A 149 15.56 -51.89 -37.99
CA TYR A 149 15.72 -50.43 -38.14
C TYR A 149 16.52 -49.96 -39.39
N GLU A 150 16.88 -50.82 -40.35
CA GLU A 150 17.76 -50.39 -41.45
C GLU A 150 17.08 -49.80 -42.70
N GLU A 151 15.75 -49.77 -42.81
CA GLU A 151 15.07 -49.25 -44.01
C GLU A 151 13.97 -48.23 -43.69
N ALA A 152 14.33 -47.06 -43.17
CA ALA A 152 13.45 -45.88 -43.23
C ALA A 152 14.23 -44.55 -43.19
N ASN A 153 15.37 -44.49 -43.87
CA ASN A 153 15.95 -43.21 -44.26
C ASN A 153 15.24 -42.74 -45.54
N GLY A 154 14.11 -42.06 -45.37
CA GLY A 154 13.38 -41.44 -46.47
C GLY A 154 11.92 -41.20 -46.15
N VAL A 155 11.53 -39.92 -46.21
CA VAL A 155 10.15 -39.42 -46.32
C VAL A 155 9.51 -38.94 -45.01
N PHE A 156 9.58 -37.62 -44.83
CA PHE A 156 8.64 -36.79 -44.07
C PHE A 156 7.18 -37.11 -44.43
N ALA A 157 6.29 -37.30 -43.44
CA ALA A 157 5.11 -36.45 -43.23
C ALA A 157 4.09 -37.08 -42.24
N SER A 158 3.57 -36.20 -41.39
CA SER A 158 2.30 -36.24 -40.66
C SER A 158 2.05 -37.37 -39.66
N HIS A 159 2.37 -37.08 -38.40
CA HIS A 159 1.34 -37.25 -37.37
C HIS A 159 1.22 -35.94 -36.61
N MET A 160 0.19 -35.16 -36.95
CA MET A 160 -0.26 -34.07 -36.10
C MET A 160 -0.73 -34.69 -34.78
N HIS A 161 -0.03 -34.37 -33.70
CA HIS A 161 -0.63 -34.34 -32.36
C HIS A 161 -0.83 -32.87 -32.04
N ASP A 162 -2.02 -32.42 -32.42
CA ASP A 162 -2.62 -31.18 -31.98
C ASP A 162 -3.16 -31.41 -30.57
N THR A 163 -2.29 -31.27 -29.58
CA THR A 163 -2.66 -31.09 -28.18
C THR A 163 -1.72 -30.06 -27.56
N SER A 164 -2.25 -28.84 -27.50
CA SER A 164 -1.70 -27.63 -26.91
C SER A 164 -0.76 -27.87 -25.71
N THR A 165 0.54 -27.76 -25.96
CA THR A 165 1.59 -27.60 -24.93
C THR A 165 1.68 -26.16 -24.40
N ASP A 166 0.68 -25.33 -24.74
CA ASP A 166 0.60 -23.90 -24.40
C ASP A 166 0.43 -23.63 -22.89
N SER A 167 0.13 -24.65 -22.07
CA SER A 167 -0.10 -24.47 -20.62
C SER A 167 1.16 -24.51 -19.76
N MET A 168 2.30 -25.00 -20.26
CA MET A 168 3.49 -25.18 -19.42
C MET A 168 4.53 -24.07 -19.58
N GLY A 169 4.44 -23.24 -20.62
CA GLY A 169 5.40 -22.16 -20.85
C GLY A 169 6.85 -22.62 -21.08
N TYR A 170 7.09 -23.91 -21.33
CA TYR A 170 8.39 -24.47 -21.67
C TYR A 170 8.44 -24.87 -23.14
N PHE A 171 9.51 -24.51 -23.83
CA PHE A 171 9.69 -24.78 -25.26
C PHE A 171 11.09 -25.34 -25.51
N LEU A 172 11.22 -26.32 -26.39
CA LEU A 172 12.52 -26.81 -26.84
C LEU A 172 12.99 -25.93 -28.01
N GLY A 173 14.16 -25.33 -27.88
CA GLY A 173 14.79 -24.51 -28.91
C GLY A 173 16.16 -25.05 -29.29
N GLU A 174 16.48 -24.99 -30.59
CA GLU A 174 17.83 -25.24 -31.08
C GLU A 174 18.65 -23.94 -31.04
N VAL A 175 19.88 -24.03 -30.54
CA VAL A 175 20.80 -22.91 -30.44
C VAL A 175 21.37 -22.60 -31.84
N LEU A 176 21.00 -21.45 -32.40
CA LEU A 176 21.51 -21.01 -33.71
C LEU A 176 22.87 -20.30 -33.61
N PHE A 177 23.15 -19.66 -32.48
CA PHE A 177 24.37 -18.88 -32.25
C PHE A 177 24.99 -19.27 -30.91
N PRO A 178 26.31 -19.50 -30.84
CA PRO A 178 26.97 -19.86 -29.60
C PRO A 178 26.94 -18.69 -28.62
N TYR A 179 26.81 -19.01 -27.33
CA TYR A 179 26.88 -18.05 -26.23
C TYR A 179 27.84 -18.58 -25.17
N HIS A 180 28.75 -17.74 -24.69
CA HIS A 180 29.65 -18.12 -23.61
C HIS A 180 29.23 -17.40 -22.33
N GLY A 181 28.85 -18.18 -21.31
CA GLY A 181 28.47 -17.65 -20.01
C GLY A 181 29.65 -16.95 -19.34
N VAL A 182 29.42 -15.73 -18.84
CA VAL A 182 30.47 -14.91 -18.21
C VAL A 182 30.56 -15.21 -16.70
N THR A 183 29.48 -15.76 -16.13
CA THR A 183 29.36 -16.09 -14.71
C THR A 183 29.18 -17.61 -14.51
N ASP A 184 29.49 -18.09 -13.32
CA ASP A 184 29.33 -19.48 -12.89
C ASP A 184 27.86 -19.95 -12.77
N VAL A 185 26.92 -19.02 -12.95
CA VAL A 185 25.46 -19.27 -12.94
C VAL A 185 24.87 -19.28 -14.35
N GLU A 186 25.62 -18.85 -15.36
CA GLU A 186 25.19 -18.84 -16.77
C GLU A 186 25.56 -20.14 -17.49
N LEU A 187 24.65 -20.63 -18.34
CA LEU A 187 24.89 -21.78 -19.20
C LEU A 187 25.59 -21.33 -20.49
N SER A 188 26.74 -21.94 -20.81
CA SER A 188 27.36 -21.78 -22.13
C SER A 188 26.67 -22.68 -23.15
N LEU A 189 26.39 -22.13 -24.33
CA LEU A 189 25.62 -22.78 -25.39
C LEU A 189 26.44 -22.88 -26.68
N THR A 190 26.40 -24.03 -27.33
CA THR A 190 27.02 -24.25 -28.64
C THR A 190 25.96 -24.34 -29.74
N ALA A 191 26.28 -23.88 -30.95
CA ALA A 191 25.34 -23.98 -32.07
C ALA A 191 25.01 -25.46 -32.37
N GLY A 192 23.71 -25.76 -32.52
CA GLY A 192 23.18 -27.12 -32.73
C GLY A 192 22.78 -27.87 -31.45
N GLU A 193 23.01 -27.29 -30.27
CA GLU A 193 22.49 -27.85 -29.01
C GLU A 193 21.00 -27.52 -28.82
N TYR A 194 20.28 -28.36 -28.08
CA TYR A 194 18.87 -28.16 -27.75
C TYR A 194 18.71 -27.74 -26.29
N VAL A 195 17.99 -26.65 -26.07
CA VAL A 195 17.74 -26.06 -24.75
C VAL A 195 16.26 -25.95 -24.46
N VAL A 196 15.88 -26.11 -23.19
CA VAL A 196 14.51 -25.90 -22.73
C VAL A 196 14.37 -24.47 -22.23
N VAL A 197 13.56 -23.68 -22.92
CA VAL A 197 13.32 -22.27 -22.63
C VAL A 197 12.00 -22.12 -21.88
N ARG A 198 12.02 -21.43 -20.74
CA ARG A 198 10.81 -21.06 -20.00
C ARG A 198 10.39 -19.64 -20.36
N LYS A 199 9.13 -19.45 -20.75
CA LYS A 199 8.45 -18.16 -20.86
C LYS A 199 8.08 -17.68 -19.45
N VAL A 200 8.65 -16.55 -19.04
CA VAL A 200 8.44 -15.91 -17.73
C VAL A 200 7.54 -14.69 -17.89
#